data_AF-A0A1Q7NGF2-F1
#
_entry.id   AF-A0A1Q7NGF2-F1
#
_cell.length_a   1.000
_cell.length_b   1.000
_cell.length_c   1.000
_cell.angle_alpha   90.00
_cell.angle_beta   90.00
_cell.angle_gamma   90.00
#
_symmetry.space_group_name_H-M   'P 1'
#
loop_
_entity.id
_entity.type
_entity.pdbx_description
1 polymer ?
#
loop_
_entity_poly.entity_id
_entity_poly.type
_entity_poly.pdbx_seq_one_letter_code
_entity_poly.pdbx_strand_id
1 'polypeptide(L)'
;MRFYRGHLTLNNDRDVLVYLPPGYGANGTRHYPVFYLHDGQNLFDGATSFIPGQEWRVDEVAQSLIASGKIEPPIIVGIYNASVERVNEYTAAQDPKYKAGGKADLYEWYI
;
A
#
# COMPACT_ATOMS: atom_id res chain seq x y z
N MET A 1 -30.66 12.86 -7.50
CA MET A 1 -29.57 12.46 -8.43
C MET A 1 -28.27 13.05 -7.88
N ARG A 2 -27.34 12.21 -7.40
CA ARG A 2 -26.02 12.66 -6.89
C ARG A 2 -25.00 12.48 -7.99
N PHE A 3 -24.35 13.58 -8.39
CA PHE A 3 -23.20 13.54 -9.29
C PHE A 3 -21.94 13.42 -8.44
N TYR A 4 -21.15 12.36 -8.66
CA TYR A 4 -19.78 12.28 -8.20
C TYR A 4 -18.90 12.67 -9.39
N ARG A 5 -18.43 13.93 -9.42
CA ARG A 5 -17.40 14.36 -10.37
C ARG A 5 -16.08 13.76 -9.90
N GLY A 6 -15.61 12.70 -10.55
CA GLY A 6 -14.22 12.26 -10.43
C GLY A 6 -13.32 13.33 -11.03
N HIS A 7 -12.73 14.19 -10.21
CA HIS A 7 -11.54 14.93 -10.60
C HIS A 7 -10.36 13.97 -10.51
N LEU A 8 -9.56 13.88 -11.57
CA LEU A 8 -8.32 13.10 -11.68
C LEU A 8 -7.48 13.28 -10.40
N THR A 9 -7.40 12.24 -9.57
CA THR A 9 -7.37 12.46 -8.11
C THR A 9 -6.00 12.85 -7.56
N LEU A 10 -4.88 12.42 -8.12
CA LEU A 10 -3.54 12.89 -7.67
C LEU A 10 -2.53 13.16 -8.79
N ASN A 11 -2.91 12.99 -10.07
CA ASN A 11 -2.08 13.19 -11.26
C ASN A 11 -0.61 12.72 -11.11
N ASN A 12 -0.44 11.55 -10.51
CA ASN A 12 0.85 10.87 -10.36
C ASN A 12 0.69 9.37 -10.62
N ASP A 13 1.79 8.74 -11.02
CA ASP A 13 1.90 7.29 -11.18
C ASP A 13 2.55 6.69 -9.93
N ARG A 14 2.20 5.44 -9.63
CA ARG A 14 2.79 4.70 -8.51
C ARG A 14 3.06 3.27 -8.91
N ASP A 15 4.18 2.76 -8.42
CA ASP A 15 4.42 1.34 -8.42
C ASP A 15 3.49 0.66 -7.41
N VAL A 16 2.97 -0.50 -7.83
CA VAL A 16 2.17 -1.39 -6.99
C VAL A 16 2.86 -2.74 -6.96
N LEU A 17 3.20 -3.19 -5.75
CA LEU A 17 3.79 -4.50 -5.52
C LEU A 17 2.70 -5.45 -5.03
N VAL A 18 2.65 -6.65 -5.61
CA VAL A 18 1.68 -7.69 -5.23
C VAL A 18 2.42 -8.93 -4.76
N TYR A 19 2.28 -9.24 -3.49
CA TYR A 19 2.68 -10.52 -2.93
C TYR A 19 1.52 -11.51 -3.04
N LEU A 20 1.83 -12.68 -3.59
CA LEU A 20 0.90 -13.80 -3.70
C LEU A 20 1.28 -14.86 -2.65
N PRO A 21 0.34 -15.31 -1.82
CA PRO A 21 0.65 -16.27 -0.76
C PRO A 21 1.03 -17.64 -1.34
N PRO A 22 1.77 -18.48 -0.58
CA PRO A 22 2.10 -19.83 -1.01
C PRO A 22 0.87 -20.63 -1.45
N GLY A 23 0.97 -21.29 -2.60
CA GLY A 23 -0.12 -22.08 -3.19
C GLY A 23 -1.23 -21.26 -3.86
N TYR A 24 -1.03 -19.96 -4.07
CA TYR A 24 -1.92 -19.15 -4.90
C TYR A 24 -2.16 -19.78 -6.28
N GLY A 25 -3.42 -19.83 -6.72
CA GLY A 25 -3.82 -20.37 -8.02
C GLY A 25 -3.89 -21.90 -8.11
N ALA A 26 -3.42 -22.65 -7.11
CA ALA A 26 -3.48 -24.12 -7.13
C ALA A 26 -4.93 -24.66 -6.99
N ASN A 27 -5.81 -23.90 -6.33
CA ASN A 27 -7.24 -24.18 -6.25
C ASN A 27 -8.02 -22.99 -6.82
N GLY A 28 -8.64 -23.18 -7.99
CA GLY A 28 -9.40 -22.13 -8.69
C GLY A 28 -10.66 -21.64 -7.97
N THR A 29 -11.12 -22.33 -6.92
CA THR A 29 -12.26 -21.89 -6.09
C THR A 29 -11.84 -21.23 -4.78
N ARG A 30 -10.54 -21.21 -4.47
CA ARG A 30 -10.04 -20.58 -3.25
C ARG A 30 -9.99 -19.06 -3.41
N HIS A 31 -10.62 -18.37 -2.47
CA HIS A 31 -10.50 -16.93 -2.31
C HIS A 31 -9.46 -16.59 -1.24
N TYR A 32 -8.82 -15.44 -1.39
CA TYR A 32 -7.80 -14.92 -0.48
C TYR A 32 -8.23 -13.50 -0.08
N PRO A 33 -8.17 -13.13 1.20
CA PRO A 33 -8.36 -11.73 1.59
C PRO A 33 -7.26 -10.88 0.96
N VAL A 34 -7.56 -9.61 0.72
CA VAL A 34 -6.59 -8.64 0.20
C VAL A 34 -6.23 -7.66 1.31
N PHE A 35 -4.94 -7.54 1.58
CA PHE A 35 -4.39 -6.61 2.56
C PHE A 35 -3.61 -5.50 1.84
N TYR A 36 -4.18 -4.30 1.82
CA TYR A 36 -3.55 -3.13 1.23
C TYR A 36 -2.63 -2.44 2.24
N LEU A 37 -1.41 -2.13 1.82
CA LEU A 37 -0.39 -1.48 2.62
C LEU A 37 0.14 -0.25 1.90
N HIS A 38 0.16 0.88 2.62
CA HIS A 38 0.79 2.12 2.18
C HIS A 38 2.32 2.03 2.32
N ASP A 39 3.04 2.94 1.65
CA ASP A 39 4.50 2.98 1.64
C ASP A 39 5.12 1.67 1.11
N GLY A 40 4.55 1.18 0.00
CA GLY A 40 4.90 -0.09 -0.66
C GLY A 40 6.39 -0.34 -0.87
N GLN A 41 7.18 0.72 -1.07
CA GLN A 41 8.61 0.63 -1.32
C GLN A 41 9.41 0.11 -0.12
N ASN A 42 8.85 0.18 1.09
CA ASN A 42 9.49 -0.31 2.30
C ASN A 42 9.17 -1.78 2.60
N LEU A 43 8.25 -2.44 1.87
CA LEU A 43 7.63 -3.66 2.37
C LEU A 43 8.47 -4.93 2.18
N PHE A 44 9.09 -5.09 1.00
CA PHE A 44 9.60 -6.39 0.52
C PHE A 44 11.06 -6.41 0.05
N ASP A 45 11.66 -5.25 -0.27
CA ASP A 45 13.06 -5.19 -0.70
C ASP A 45 13.77 -4.00 -0.05
N GLY A 46 14.85 -4.28 0.68
CA GLY A 46 15.72 -3.27 1.28
C GLY A 46 16.40 -2.35 0.25
N ALA A 47 16.48 -2.73 -1.02
CA ALA A 47 16.99 -1.88 -2.09
C ALA A 47 15.99 -0.77 -2.49
N THR A 48 14.69 -0.97 -2.27
CA THR A 48 13.65 0.01 -2.61
C THR A 48 13.22 0.84 -1.40
N SER A 49 13.65 0.47 -0.20
CA SER A 49 13.21 1.12 1.03
C SER A 49 13.81 2.52 1.20
N PHE A 50 13.07 3.36 1.92
CA PHE A 50 13.45 4.76 2.16
C PHE A 50 14.79 4.89 2.90
N ILE A 51 15.06 3.99 3.84
CA ILE A 51 16.39 3.85 4.45
C ILE A 51 17.02 2.61 3.83
N PRO A 52 18.08 2.74 3.01
CA PRO A 52 18.67 1.61 2.30
C PRO A 52 18.99 0.43 3.22
N GLY A 53 18.51 -0.74 2.84
CA GLY A 53 18.67 -2.00 3.58
C GLY A 53 17.73 -2.17 4.78
N GLN A 54 16.78 -1.26 5.01
CA GLN A 54 15.80 -1.32 6.10
C GLN A 54 14.38 -1.49 5.56
N GLU A 55 14.08 -2.67 5.03
CA GLU A 55 12.71 -3.07 4.70
C GLU A 55 11.93 -3.50 5.96
N TRP A 56 10.62 -3.63 5.81
CA TRP A 56 9.71 -4.05 6.88
C TRP A 56 9.45 -5.55 6.91
N ARG A 57 9.95 -6.30 5.90
CA ARG A 57 9.98 -7.76 5.87
C ARG A 57 8.59 -8.39 5.90
N VAL A 58 7.66 -7.77 5.18
CA VAL A 58 6.23 -8.12 5.24
C VAL A 58 6.00 -9.52 4.66
N ASP A 59 6.68 -9.87 3.59
CA ASP A 59 6.59 -11.17 2.93
C ASP A 59 7.13 -12.29 3.81
N GLU A 60 8.27 -12.11 4.50
CA GLU A 60 8.80 -13.18 5.36
C GLU A 60 7.94 -13.38 6.62
N VAL A 61 7.42 -12.29 7.19
CA VAL A 61 6.47 -12.37 8.32
C VAL A 61 5.18 -13.05 7.87
N ALA A 62 4.60 -12.63 6.74
CA ALA A 62 3.40 -13.25 6.20
C ALA A 62 3.61 -14.75 5.93
N GLN A 63 4.70 -15.12 5.26
CA GLN A 63 5.04 -16.52 4.99
C GLN A 63 5.15 -17.35 6.28
N SER A 64 5.81 -16.82 7.32
CA SER A 64 5.96 -17.49 8.61
C SER A 64 4.61 -17.69 9.32
N LEU A 65 3.75 -16.66 9.32
CA LEU A 65 2.42 -16.73 9.93
C LEU A 65 1.47 -17.67 9.16
N ILE A 66 1.56 -17.69 7.83
CA ILE A 66 0.83 -18.62 6.97
C ILE A 66 1.28 -20.06 7.24
N ALA A 67 2.58 -20.31 7.22
CA ALA A 67 3.14 -21.65 7.42
C ALA A 67 2.82 -22.21 8.82
N SER A 68 2.72 -21.33 9.83
CA SER A 68 2.32 -21.70 11.19
C SER A 68 0.81 -21.72 11.43
N GLY A 69 -0.01 -21.43 10.40
CA GLY A 69 -1.48 -21.44 10.48
C GLY A 69 -2.08 -20.35 11.37
N LYS A 70 -1.32 -19.29 11.67
CA LYS A 70 -1.76 -18.19 12.54
C LYS A 70 -2.65 -17.17 11.83
N ILE A 71 -2.53 -17.07 10.51
CA ILE A 71 -3.38 -16.24 9.66
C ILE A 71 -3.85 -17.06 8.47
N GLU A 72 -5.01 -16.69 7.92
CA GLU A 72 -5.35 -17.10 6.56
C GLU A 72 -4.39 -16.43 5.56
N PRO A 73 -4.01 -17.09 4.45
CA PRO A 73 -3.06 -16.48 3.51
C PRO A 73 -3.68 -15.28 2.78
N PRO A 74 -3.10 -14.08 2.90
CA PRO A 74 -3.59 -12.90 2.18
C PRO A 74 -2.82 -12.67 0.88
N ILE A 75 -3.47 -12.04 -0.10
CA ILE A 75 -2.79 -11.27 -1.13
C ILE A 75 -2.41 -9.94 -0.49
N ILE A 76 -1.15 -9.52 -0.58
CA ILE A 76 -0.71 -8.24 -0.03
C ILE A 76 -0.41 -7.29 -1.17
N VAL A 77 -1.02 -6.11 -1.15
CA VAL A 77 -0.88 -5.07 -2.17
C VAL A 77 -0.19 -3.87 -1.55
N GLY A 78 1.09 -3.69 -1.87
CA GLY A 78 1.91 -2.55 -1.45
C GLY A 78 1.79 -1.41 -2.45
N ILE A 79 1.29 -0.25 -2.01
CA ILE A 79 1.15 0.96 -2.84
C ILE A 79 2.28 1.91 -2.48
N TYR A 80 3.18 2.20 -3.43
CA TYR A 80 4.27 3.15 -3.20
C TYR A 80 3.72 4.52 -2.82
N ASN A 81 4.43 5.26 -1.97
CA ASN A 81 4.11 6.67 -1.81
C ASN A 81 4.63 7.49 -2.99
N ALA A 82 4.11 8.71 -3.16
CA ALA A 82 4.55 9.63 -4.21
C ALA A 82 5.71 10.53 -3.73
N SER A 83 6.65 9.97 -2.96
CA SER A 83 7.84 10.64 -2.44
C SER A 83 7.52 11.95 -1.71
N VAL A 84 7.80 13.10 -2.32
CA VAL A 84 7.56 14.42 -1.72
C VAL A 84 6.07 14.69 -1.47
N GLU A 85 5.19 14.07 -2.24
CA GLU A 85 3.73 14.21 -2.05
C GLU A 85 3.19 13.33 -0.92
N ARG A 86 3.97 12.38 -0.39
CA ARG A 86 3.55 11.49 0.70
C ARG A 86 2.92 12.26 1.86
N VAL A 87 3.57 13.34 2.30
CA VAL A 87 3.07 14.13 3.42
C VAL A 87 1.78 14.87 3.07
N ASN A 88 1.63 15.30 1.81
CA ASN A 88 0.42 15.98 1.34
C ASN A 88 -0.76 15.03 1.30
N GLU A 89 -0.52 13.83 0.78
CA GLU A 89 -1.52 12.79 0.52
C GLU A 89 -1.92 12.03 1.78
N TYR A 90 -1.02 11.84 2.76
CA TYR A 90 -1.35 11.07 3.97
C TYR A 90 -1.86 11.94 5.12
N THR A 91 -1.75 13.26 4.99
CA THR A 91 -2.16 14.19 6.06
C THR A 91 -3.45 14.89 5.68
N ALA A 92 -4.51 14.72 6.49
CA ALA A 92 -5.84 15.27 6.19
C ALA A 92 -5.90 16.80 6.20
N ALA A 93 -5.17 17.45 7.11
CA ALA A 93 -5.14 18.91 7.21
C ALA A 93 -3.76 19.43 6.80
N GLN A 94 -3.72 20.64 6.23
CA GLN A 94 -2.47 21.32 5.98
C GLN A 94 -1.87 21.85 7.28
N ASP A 95 -0.58 21.60 7.50
CA ASP A 95 0.20 22.24 8.54
C ASP A 95 0.64 23.63 8.06
N PRO A 96 0.23 24.74 8.71
CA PRO A 96 0.59 26.09 8.28
C PRO A 96 2.09 26.42 8.37
N LYS A 97 2.82 25.77 9.29
CA LYS A 97 4.25 25.97 9.50
C LYS A 97 5.06 25.28 8.40
N TYR A 98 4.70 24.04 8.08
CA TYR A 98 5.41 23.25 7.07
C TYR A 98 4.84 23.40 5.65
N LYS A 99 3.68 24.05 5.51
CA LYS A 99 2.95 24.25 4.25
C LYS A 99 2.73 22.94 3.47
N ALA A 100 2.48 21.85 4.21
CA ALA A 100 2.34 20.49 3.70
C ALA A 100 1.10 19.80 4.31
N GLY A 101 0.54 18.82 3.63
CA GLY A 101 -0.72 18.17 4.02
C GLY A 101 -1.93 18.72 3.26
N GLY A 102 -3.10 18.15 3.55
CA GLY A 102 -4.38 18.64 3.03
C GLY A 102 -4.89 17.96 1.76
N LYS A 103 -4.29 16.85 1.31
CA LYS A 103 -4.75 16.08 0.13
C LYS A 103 -5.22 14.66 0.47
N ALA A 104 -5.49 14.36 1.75
CA ALA A 104 -5.88 12.99 2.12
C ALA A 104 -7.26 12.57 1.62
N ASP A 105 -8.17 13.54 1.43
CA ASP A 105 -9.45 13.30 0.76
C ASP A 105 -9.25 12.85 -0.69
N LEU A 106 -8.30 13.43 -1.41
CA LEU A 106 -7.94 13.00 -2.75
C LEU A 106 -7.25 11.63 -2.77
N TYR A 107 -6.44 11.35 -1.76
CA TYR A 107 -5.78 10.05 -1.60
C TYR A 107 -6.76 8.92 -1.27
N GLU A 108 -7.80 9.19 -0.48
CA GLU A 108 -8.85 8.21 -0.17
C GLU A 108 -9.53 7.67 -1.44
N TRP A 109 -9.77 8.52 -2.43
CA TRP A 109 -10.36 8.11 -3.71
C TRP A 109 -9.39 7.35 -4.62
N TYR A 110 -8.10 7.33 -4.30
CA TYR A 110 -7.07 6.66 -5.10
C TYR A 110 -6.90 5.18 -4.71
N ILE A 111 -7.21 4.82 -3.46
CA ILE A 111 -7.00 3.47 -2.88
C ILE A 111 -8.30 2.67 -2.79
#